data_AF-A0A4P9VJW9-F1
#
_entry.id   AF-A0A4P9VJW9-F1
#
_cell.length_a   1.000
_cell.length_b   1.000
_cell.length_c   1.000
_cell.angle_alpha   90.00
_cell.angle_beta   90.00
_cell.angle_gamma   90.00
#
_symmetry.space_group_name_H-M   'P 1'
#
loop_
_entity.id
_entity.type
_entity.pdbx_description
1 polymer ?
#
loop_
_entity_poly.entity_id
_entity_poly.type
_entity_poly.pdbx_seq_one_letter_code
_entity_poly.pdbx_strand_id
1 'polypeptide(L)' 'MSTSKKKILLIVMSLFIGTIALIMLAMTGFIYWTFDFHPDALQIDTCLDAGGAWNYQLHQCKY' A
#
# COMPACT_ATOMS: atom_id res chain seq x y z
N MET A 1 26.05 30.80 3.82
CA MET A 1 25.02 30.31 4.77
C MET A 1 25.72 29.62 5.93
N SER A 2 25.56 30.11 7.17
CA SER A 2 26.25 29.59 8.38
C SER A 2 25.98 28.10 8.57
N THR A 3 27.02 27.35 8.97
CA THR A 3 26.99 25.89 9.19
C THR A 3 25.86 25.45 10.12
N SER A 4 25.50 26.28 11.11
CA SER A 4 24.37 26.05 12.02
C SER A 4 23.02 26.09 11.31
N LYS A 5 22.83 26.98 10.33
CA LYS A 5 21.59 27.08 9.53
C LYS A 5 21.40 25.86 8.63
N LYS A 6 22.49 25.30 8.09
CA LYS A 6 22.44 24.07 7.28
C LYS A 6 22.01 22.86 8.10
N LYS A 7 22.51 22.71 9.35
CA LYS A 7 22.12 21.62 10.25
C LYS A 7 20.65 21.68 10.63
N ILE A 8 20.15 22.87 10.98
CA ILE A 8 18.73 23.08 11.30
C ILE A 8 17.84 22.73 10.10
N LEU A 9 18.22 23.16 8.89
CA LEU A 9 17.48 22.84 7.66
C LEU A 9 17.39 21.33 7.42
N LEU A 10 18.49 20.59 7.62
CA LEU A 10 18.49 19.13 7.46
C LEU A 10 17.58 18.44 8.47
N ILE A 11 17.56 18.89 9.72
CA ILE A 11 16.67 18.35 10.75
C ILE A 11 15.21 18.58 10.37
N VAL A 12 14.86 19.80 9.96
CA VAL A 12 13.49 20.14 9.52
C VAL A 12 13.07 19.30 8.32
N MET A 13 13.96 19.12 7.32
CA MET A 13 13.69 18.25 6.18
C MET A 13 13.48 16.79 6.61
N SER A 14 14.33 16.25 7.49
CA SER A 14 14.18 14.87 7.95
C SER A 14 12.87 14.65 8.71
N LEU A 15 12.45 15.62 9.52
CA LEU A 15 11.17 15.58 10.24
C LEU A 15 10.01 15.59 9.23
N PHE A 16 10.07 16.45 8.23
CA PHE A 16 9.03 16.55 7.20
C PHE A 16 8.90 15.27 6.37
N ILE A 17 10.02 14.66 5.99
CA ILE A 17 10.01 13.38 5.27
C ILE A 17 9.48 12.27 6.19
N GLY A 18 9.89 12.26 7.45
CA GLY A 18 9.41 11.29 8.44
C GLY A 18 7.90 11.37 8.67
N THR A 19 7.35 12.58 8.77
CA THR A 19 5.90 12.77 8.92
C THR A 19 5.13 12.32 7.68
N ILE A 20 5.61 12.63 6.48
CA ILE A 20 4.99 12.14 5.23
C ILE A 20 4.98 10.60 5.19
N ALA A 21 6.11 9.97 5.53
CA ALA A 21 6.20 8.50 5.54
C ALA A 21 5.21 7.88 6.55
N LEU A 22 5.07 8.46 7.74
CA LEU A 22 4.10 8.02 8.74
C LEU A 22 2.66 8.17 8.26
N ILE A 23 2.32 9.30 7.61
CA ILE A 23 0.99 9.53 7.04
C ILE A 23 0.68 8.50 5.96
N MET A 24 1.62 8.23 5.04
CA MET A 24 1.45 7.21 4.00
C MET A 24 1.17 5.84 4.60
N LEU A 25 1.94 5.43 5.61
CA LEU A 25 1.77 4.13 6.26
C LEU A 25 0.41 4.03 6.99
N ALA A 26 -0.02 5.09 7.66
CA ALA A 26 -1.34 5.17 8.29
C ALA A 26 -2.48 5.09 7.25
N MET A 27 -2.35 5.79 6.12
CA MET A 27 -3.32 5.76 5.03
C MET A 27 -3.42 4.37 4.40
N THR A 28 -2.30 3.70 4.14
CA THR A 28 -2.31 2.32 3.64
C THR A 28 -2.99 1.39 4.66
N GLY A 29 -2.63 1.46 5.95
CA GLY A 29 -3.27 0.66 6.98
C GLY A 29 -4.78 0.91 7.07
N PHE A 30 -5.22 2.17 6.97
CA PHE A 30 -6.63 2.52 6.95
C PHE A 30 -7.36 1.97 5.72
N ILE A 31 -6.74 2.04 4.54
CA ILE A 31 -7.31 1.48 3.30
C ILE A 31 -7.46 -0.04 3.42
N TYR A 32 -6.44 -0.75 3.90
CA TYR A 32 -6.53 -2.21 4.11
C TYR A 32 -7.57 -2.59 5.18
N TRP A 33 -7.79 -1.73 6.17
CA TRP A 33 -8.80 -1.97 7.21
C TRP A 33 -10.22 -1.68 6.71
N THR A 34 -10.40 -0.64 5.89
CA THR A 34 -11.73 -0.20 5.42
C THR A 34 -12.21 -0.92 4.17
N PHE A 35 -11.31 -1.28 3.27
CA PHE A 35 -11.64 -2.02 2.06
C PHE A 35 -11.30 -3.48 2.29
N ASP A 36 -12.26 -4.36 2.01
CA ASP A 36 -12.09 -5.82 2.08
C ASP A 36 -11.18 -6.27 0.92
N PHE A 37 -9.89 -5.95 1.04
CA PHE A 37 -8.85 -6.40 0.12
C PHE A 37 -8.71 -7.90 0.30
N HIS A 38 -9.54 -8.66 -0.41
CA HIS A 38 -9.32 -10.08 -0.55
C HIS A 38 -7.94 -10.27 -1.20
N PRO A 39 -7.03 -11.03 -0.56
CA PRO A 39 -5.68 -11.24 -1.08
C PRO A 39 -5.68 -11.86 -2.49
N ASP A 40 -6.77 -12.53 -2.84
CA ASP A 40 -6.95 -13.22 -4.11
C ASP A 40 -7.68 -12.38 -5.15
N ALA A 41 -8.06 -11.13 -4.85
CA ALA A 41 -8.83 -10.28 -5.77
C ALA A 41 -8.20 -10.20 -7.17
N LEU A 42 -6.87 -10.06 -7.24
CA LEU A 42 -6.14 -10.03 -8.51
C LEU A 42 -6.21 -11.37 -9.26
N GLN A 43 -6.19 -12.48 -8.52
CA GLN A 43 -6.19 -13.84 -9.08
C GLN A 43 -7.59 -14.22 -9.56
N ILE A 44 -8.62 -13.79 -8.82
CA ILE A 44 -10.03 -13.90 -9.20
C ILE A 44 -10.25 -13.15 -10.52
N ASP A 45 -9.82 -11.89 -10.59
CA ASP A 45 -10.00 -11.05 -11.78
C ASP A 45 -9.32 -11.67 -13.01
N THR A 46 -8.05 -12.09 -12.86
CA THR A 46 -7.30 -12.77 -13.91
C THR A 46 -7.96 -14.08 -14.36
N CYS A 47 -8.54 -14.84 -13.43
CA CYS A 47 -9.26 -16.09 -13.75
C CYS A 47 -10.49 -15.83 -14.60
N LEU A 48 -11.30 -14.83 -14.20
CA LEU A 48 -12.53 -14.47 -14.89
C LEU A 48 -12.25 -13.87 -16.26
N ASP A 49 -11.21 -13.03 -16.39
CA ASP A 49 -10.77 -12.44 -17.66
C ASP A 49 -10.27 -13.49 -18.65
N ALA A 50 -9.66 -14.58 -18.15
CA ALA A 50 -9.25 -15.71 -18.98
C ALA A 50 -10.43 -16.65 -19.37
N GLY A 51 -11.65 -16.34 -18.94
CA GLY A 51 -12.84 -17.16 -19.17
C GLY A 51 -12.99 -18.36 -18.22
N GLY A 52 -12.18 -18.43 -17.17
CA GLY A 52 -12.27 -19.46 -16.13
C GLY A 52 -13.31 -19.13 -15.07
N ALA A 53 -13.58 -20.10 -14.20
CA ALA A 53 -14.45 -19.96 -13.03
C ALA A 53 -13.61 -20.05 -11.74
N TRP A 54 -13.68 -19.02 -10.91
CA TRP A 54 -12.97 -19.02 -9.62
C TRP A 54 -13.67 -19.92 -8.59
N ASN A 55 -12.90 -20.81 -7.97
CA ASN A 55 -13.38 -21.62 -6.84
C ASN A 55 -12.98 -20.97 -5.51
N TYR A 56 -13.95 -20.35 -4.83
CA TYR A 56 -13.74 -19.68 -3.54
C TYR A 56 -13.40 -20.62 -2.37
N GLN A 57 -13.65 -21.93 -2.48
CA GLN A 57 -13.31 -22.90 -1.42
C GLN A 57 -11.86 -23.36 -1.51
N LEU A 58 -11.35 -23.52 -2.73
CA LEU A 58 -10.00 -24.03 -3.02
C LEU A 58 -9.02 -22.91 -3.34
N HIS A 59 -9.49 -21.66 -3.49
CA HIS A 59 -8.69 -20.51 -3.92
C HIS A 59 -7.94 -20.78 -5.23
N GLN A 60 -8.65 -21.36 -6.21
CA GLN A 60 -8.07 -21.81 -7.48
C GLN A 60 -8.98 -21.49 -8.66
N CYS A 61 -8.38 -21.14 -9.80
CA CYS A 61 -9.08 -20.97 -11.07
C CYS A 61 -9.36 -22.33 -11.72
N LYS A 62 -10.59 -22.55 -12.20
CA LYS A 62 -10.97 -23.71 -13.00
C LYS A 62 -11.21 -23.27 -14.45
N TYR A 63 -10.55 -23.93 -15.39
CA TYR A 63 -10.69 -23.70 -16.83
C TYR A 63 -11.57 -24.78 -17.47
#